data_AF-A0A8C1X627-F1
#
_entry.id   AF-A0A8C1X627-F1
#
_cell.length_a   1.000
_cell.length_b   1.000
_cell.length_c   1.000
_cell.angle_alpha   90.00
_cell.angle_beta   90.00
_cell.angle_gamma   90.00
#
_symmetry.space_group_name_H-M   'P 1'
#
loop_
_entity.id
_entity.type
_entity.pdbx_description
1 polymer ?
#
loop_
_entity_poly.entity_id
_entity_poly.type
_entity_poly.pdbx_seq_one_letter_code
_entity_poly.pdbx_strand_id
1 'polypeptide(L)'
;MSVFMDLNIISSNDKNRLKSIIETAAHLGYSTVAINYVVEPQQKKQEIPKPQSVSDIFDKFPIVQGKSSPIKVLNRLTIIASDASHFRPTNEYKSFDLVAVYPKTEKLFHAACMTFDVDIICIAVAEKQPFHFKRAPVNGAIDRGVFFETCYAAAIRDTTMRRYTIANAISLMEVCKGKNIIMSSGAERPLELRGPYDIANLGLVFSLSEGDAKAAVSTNCRAVLLHGETRATASGVVYTMKKPKTPQKQEEESPVSKKKSDTFGNI
;
A
#
# COMPACT_ATOMS: atom_id res chain seq x y z
N MET A 1 7.87 13.03 -14.35
CA MET A 1 8.06 11.56 -14.40
C MET A 1 6.98 10.92 -13.53
N SER A 2 6.21 9.97 -14.04
CA SER A 2 5.13 9.31 -13.29
C SER A 2 5.70 8.56 -12.07
N VAL A 3 4.98 8.59 -10.96
CA VAL A 3 5.33 7.89 -9.73
C VAL A 3 4.51 6.61 -9.71
N PHE A 4 5.18 5.45 -9.79
CA PHE A 4 4.53 4.15 -9.72
C PHE A 4 4.53 3.63 -8.30
N MET A 5 3.43 2.97 -7.92
CA MET A 5 3.22 2.49 -6.56
C MET A 5 2.60 1.11 -6.58
N ASP A 6 2.97 0.27 -5.60
CA ASP A 6 2.31 -1.01 -5.35
C ASP A 6 1.75 -1.01 -3.92
N LEU A 7 0.43 -1.04 -3.80
CA LEU A 7 -0.25 -0.84 -2.52
C LEU A 7 -0.60 -2.16 -1.80
N ASN A 8 -0.09 -3.31 -2.27
CA ASN A 8 -0.45 -4.61 -1.69
C ASN A 8 0.71 -5.62 -1.69
N ILE A 9 1.66 -5.48 -0.77
CA ILE A 9 2.65 -6.53 -0.47
C ILE A 9 2.20 -7.26 0.79
N ILE A 10 2.04 -8.57 0.75
CA ILE A 10 1.52 -9.32 1.90
C ILE A 10 2.55 -9.32 3.04
N SER A 11 2.12 -8.93 4.24
CA SER A 11 2.96 -8.95 5.44
C SER A 11 3.48 -10.36 5.73
N SER A 12 4.74 -10.46 6.15
CA SER A 12 5.42 -11.73 6.45
C SER A 12 6.14 -11.63 7.79
N ASN A 13 6.09 -12.70 8.59
CA ASN A 13 6.90 -12.80 9.82
C ASN A 13 8.40 -12.89 9.52
N ASP A 14 8.76 -13.44 8.36
CA ASP A 14 10.13 -13.46 7.87
C ASP A 14 10.49 -12.08 7.29
N LYS A 15 11.33 -11.35 8.04
CA LYS A 15 11.87 -10.03 7.67
C LYS A 15 12.76 -10.10 6.43
N ASN A 16 13.53 -11.17 6.22
CA ASN A 16 14.45 -11.27 5.08
C ASN A 16 13.67 -11.41 3.77
N ARG A 17 12.59 -12.19 3.80
CA ARG A 17 11.66 -12.28 2.67
C ARG A 17 11.06 -10.92 2.34
N LEU A 18 10.56 -10.20 3.34
CA LEU A 18 9.97 -8.87 3.14
C LEU A 18 10.99 -7.87 2.58
N LYS A 19 12.24 -7.91 3.09
CA LYS A 19 13.35 -7.09 2.56
C LYS A 19 13.58 -7.35 1.08
N SER A 20 13.71 -8.63 0.70
CA SER A 20 13.95 -9.03 -0.69
C SER A 20 12.82 -8.57 -1.64
N ILE A 21 11.56 -8.63 -1.20
CA ILE A 21 10.43 -8.13 -2.00
C ILE A 21 10.54 -6.62 -2.22
N ILE A 22 10.84 -5.85 -1.17
CA ILE A 22 10.92 -4.38 -1.24
C ILE A 22 12.14 -3.93 -2.06
N GLU A 23 13.27 -4.62 -1.95
CA GLU A 23 14.44 -4.41 -2.83
C GLU A 23 14.11 -4.67 -4.29
N THR A 24 13.39 -5.76 -4.57
CA THR A 24 12.91 -6.10 -5.92
C THR A 24 11.95 -5.02 -6.44
N ALA A 25 11.06 -4.51 -5.60
CA ALA A 25 10.16 -3.42 -5.97
C ALA A 25 10.94 -2.13 -6.30
N ALA A 26 11.96 -1.79 -5.51
CA ALA A 26 12.83 -0.65 -5.81
C ALA A 26 13.57 -0.83 -7.14
N HIS A 27 14.06 -2.03 -7.44
CA HIS A 27 14.72 -2.37 -8.69
C HIS A 27 13.78 -2.26 -9.91
N LEU A 28 12.51 -2.65 -9.75
CA LEU A 28 11.48 -2.52 -10.79
C LEU A 28 11.01 -1.07 -11.01
N GLY A 29 11.41 -0.12 -10.14
CA GLY A 29 11.08 1.29 -10.26
C GLY A 29 9.87 1.78 -9.45
N TYR A 30 9.39 0.97 -8.49
CA TYR A 30 8.33 1.42 -7.57
C TYR A 30 8.87 2.45 -6.59
N SER A 31 8.17 3.58 -6.48
CA SER A 31 8.56 4.67 -5.59
C SER A 31 7.95 4.54 -4.20
N THR A 32 6.75 3.96 -4.13
CA THR A 32 6.04 3.71 -2.89
C THR A 32 5.49 2.30 -2.90
N VAL A 33 5.63 1.61 -1.77
CA VAL A 33 5.03 0.29 -1.54
C VAL A 33 4.23 0.29 -0.24
N ALA A 34 3.18 -0.52 -0.15
CA ALA A 34 2.44 -0.71 1.10
C ALA A 34 2.47 -2.17 1.57
N ILE A 35 2.83 -2.37 2.83
CA ILE A 35 2.78 -3.67 3.51
C ILE A 35 1.35 -3.88 4.00
N ASN A 36 0.70 -4.91 3.50
CA ASN A 36 -0.68 -5.25 3.77
C ASN A 36 -0.79 -6.29 4.89
N TYR A 37 -1.44 -5.90 5.98
CA TYR A 37 -1.83 -6.76 7.09
C TYR A 37 -3.26 -7.23 6.87
N VAL A 38 -3.45 -8.51 6.59
CA VAL A 38 -4.77 -9.09 6.33
C VAL A 38 -5.35 -9.65 7.62
N VAL A 39 -6.55 -9.19 7.98
CA VAL A 39 -7.28 -9.64 9.16
C VAL A 39 -8.60 -10.28 8.72
N GLU A 40 -8.82 -11.52 9.12
CA GLU A 40 -10.10 -12.21 8.94
C GLU A 40 -10.80 -12.40 10.29
N PRO A 41 -11.85 -11.61 10.58
CA PRO A 41 -12.61 -11.73 11.81
C PRO A 41 -13.39 -13.04 11.89
N GLN A 42 -12.97 -13.90 12.82
CA GLN A 42 -13.69 -15.10 13.22
C GLN A 42 -14.51 -14.89 14.50
N GLN A 43 -14.20 -13.86 15.31
CA GLN A 43 -14.89 -13.52 16.56
C GLN A 43 -15.17 -12.01 16.67
N LYS A 44 -16.15 -11.63 17.52
CA LYS A 44 -16.64 -10.24 17.68
C LYS A 44 -15.61 -9.24 18.26
N LYS A 45 -14.56 -9.72 18.92
CA LYS A 45 -13.40 -8.92 19.35
C LYS A 45 -12.17 -9.58 18.74
N GLN A 46 -11.42 -8.85 17.94
CA GLN A 46 -10.19 -9.34 17.36
C GLN A 46 -9.10 -8.30 17.56
N GLU A 47 -7.91 -8.76 17.91
CA GLU A 47 -6.74 -7.91 18.05
C GLU A 47 -6.26 -7.51 16.66
N ILE A 48 -6.37 -6.23 16.36
CA ILE A 48 -5.80 -5.65 15.16
C ILE A 48 -4.28 -5.63 15.35
N PRO A 49 -3.50 -6.18 14.40
CA PRO A 49 -2.06 -6.18 14.53
C PRO A 49 -1.55 -4.74 14.61
N LYS A 50 -0.54 -4.50 15.45
CA LYS A 50 0.14 -3.20 15.41
C LYS A 50 1.02 -3.17 14.16
N PRO A 51 0.95 -2.10 13.35
CA PRO A 51 1.81 -1.97 12.19
C PRO A 51 3.28 -2.01 12.65
N GLN A 52 4.12 -2.75 11.92
CA GLN A 52 5.54 -2.75 12.21
C GLN A 52 6.11 -1.37 11.89
N SER A 53 6.96 -0.86 12.78
CA SER A 53 7.73 0.34 12.51
C SER A 53 8.61 0.06 11.29
N VAL A 54 8.45 0.88 10.26
CA VAL A 54 9.16 0.71 8.99
C VAL A 54 10.68 0.77 9.20
N SER A 55 11.12 1.57 10.18
CA SER A 55 12.51 1.71 10.60
C SER A 55 13.10 0.40 11.15
N ASP A 56 12.28 -0.51 11.68
CA ASP A 56 12.73 -1.78 12.26
C ASP A 56 12.94 -2.87 11.19
N ILE A 57 12.50 -2.58 9.96
CA ILE A 57 12.64 -3.46 8.81
C ILE A 57 13.92 -3.12 8.06
N PHE A 58 14.26 -1.84 7.90
CA PHE A 58 15.45 -1.40 7.16
C PHE A 58 16.25 -0.34 7.92
N ASP A 59 17.56 -0.59 8.09
CA ASP A 59 18.50 0.45 8.54
C ASP A 59 18.70 1.53 7.47
N LYS A 60 18.66 1.12 6.20
CA LYS A 60 18.71 2.00 5.03
C LYS A 60 17.80 1.45 3.94
N PHE A 61 16.84 2.26 3.50
CA PHE A 61 15.93 1.88 2.41
C PHE A 61 16.65 1.83 1.06
N PRO A 62 16.30 0.87 0.19
CA PRO A 62 16.87 0.77 -1.14
C PRO A 62 16.49 2.00 -1.99
N ILE A 63 17.43 2.41 -2.84
CA ILE A 63 17.23 3.51 -3.79
C ILE A 63 16.48 2.96 -5.00
N VAL A 64 15.44 3.68 -5.41
CA VAL A 64 14.57 3.26 -6.51
C VAL A 64 15.31 3.40 -7.84
N GLN A 65 15.28 2.36 -8.67
CA GLN A 65 15.90 2.41 -9.98
C GLN A 65 15.31 3.53 -10.84
N GLY A 66 16.18 4.33 -11.47
CA GLY A 66 15.78 5.49 -12.25
C GLY A 66 15.44 6.74 -11.43
N LYS A 67 15.56 6.69 -10.10
CA LYS A 67 15.41 7.84 -9.20
C LYS A 67 16.56 7.89 -8.18
N SER A 68 16.81 9.06 -7.62
CA SER A 68 17.83 9.25 -6.56
C SER A 68 17.21 9.30 -5.16
N SER A 69 16.00 8.77 -4.98
CA SER A 69 15.26 8.78 -3.72
C SER A 69 15.07 7.36 -3.18
N PRO A 70 15.08 7.17 -1.85
CA PRO A 70 14.72 5.90 -1.24
C PRO A 70 13.24 5.57 -1.48
N ILE A 71 12.92 4.27 -1.48
CA ILE A 71 11.54 3.80 -1.55
C ILE A 71 10.76 4.20 -0.29
N LYS A 72 9.52 4.69 -0.47
CA LYS A 72 8.60 4.96 0.65
C LYS A 72 7.83 3.67 0.96
N VAL A 73 7.79 3.26 2.22
CA VAL A 73 7.02 2.09 2.65
C VAL A 73 5.89 2.56 3.57
N LEU A 74 4.68 2.11 3.29
CA LEU A 74 3.45 2.41 4.02
C LEU A 74 2.91 1.16 4.70
N ASN A 75 2.08 1.34 5.71
CA ASN A 75 1.34 0.27 6.35
C ASN A 75 -0.14 0.31 5.95
N ARG A 76 -0.64 -0.82 5.46
CA ARG A 76 -2.02 -0.99 5.02
C ARG A 76 -2.69 -2.09 5.83
N LEU A 77 -3.94 -1.88 6.25
CA LEU A 77 -4.79 -2.89 6.84
C LEU A 77 -5.83 -3.35 5.81
N THR A 78 -6.03 -4.66 5.64
CA THR A 78 -7.15 -5.22 4.86
C THR A 78 -8.02 -6.09 5.75
N ILE A 79 -9.31 -5.78 5.83
CA ILE A 79 -10.28 -6.52 6.63
C ILE A 79 -11.13 -7.39 5.73
N ILE A 80 -11.11 -8.70 5.94
CA ILE A 80 -12.00 -9.65 5.26
C ILE A 80 -13.36 -9.62 5.96
N ALA A 81 -14.33 -8.95 5.35
CA ALA A 81 -15.65 -8.77 5.91
C ALA A 81 -16.60 -9.89 5.46
N SER A 82 -16.94 -10.77 6.39
CA SER A 82 -17.98 -11.79 6.25
C SER A 82 -19.32 -11.36 6.87
N ASP A 83 -19.29 -10.48 7.88
CA ASP A 83 -20.46 -9.89 8.53
C ASP A 83 -20.28 -8.37 8.70
N ALA A 84 -21.38 -7.61 8.82
CA ALA A 84 -21.32 -6.16 8.93
C ALA A 84 -20.64 -5.71 10.24
N SER A 85 -20.74 -6.54 11.28
CA SER A 85 -20.10 -6.31 12.56
C SER A 85 -18.57 -6.47 12.55
N HIS A 86 -18.00 -7.03 11.49
CA HIS A 86 -16.55 -7.23 11.33
C HIS A 86 -15.83 -5.93 10.99
N PHE A 87 -16.50 -5.00 10.32
CA PHE A 87 -15.96 -3.68 10.06
C PHE A 87 -16.45 -2.72 11.14
N ARG A 88 -15.55 -2.33 12.04
CA ARG A 88 -15.82 -1.32 13.07
C ARG A 88 -14.69 -0.31 13.03
N PRO A 89 -14.92 0.92 12.56
CA PRO A 89 -13.92 1.96 12.62
C PRO A 89 -13.51 2.17 14.08
N THR A 90 -12.30 1.73 14.42
CA THR A 90 -11.72 1.93 15.73
C THR A 90 -10.46 2.78 15.62
N ASN A 91 -9.95 3.29 16.75
CA ASN A 91 -8.76 4.13 16.74
C ASN A 91 -7.52 3.38 16.23
N GLU A 92 -7.51 2.05 16.30
CA GLU A 92 -6.46 1.20 15.74
C GLU A 92 -6.34 1.35 14.22
N TYR A 93 -7.43 1.60 13.49
CA TYR A 93 -7.38 1.81 12.03
C TYR A 93 -6.65 3.11 11.65
N LYS A 94 -6.58 4.08 12.57
CA LYS A 94 -5.81 5.32 12.38
C LYS A 94 -4.30 5.11 12.49
N SER A 95 -3.85 3.96 13.00
CA SER A 95 -2.42 3.61 13.02
C SER A 95 -1.90 3.16 11.65
N PHE A 96 -2.80 2.83 10.72
CA PHE A 96 -2.46 2.46 9.35
C PHE A 96 -2.65 3.62 8.38
N ASP A 97 -1.73 3.75 7.44
CA ASP A 97 -1.78 4.77 6.39
C ASP A 97 -2.97 4.52 5.45
N LEU A 98 -3.25 3.25 5.15
CA LEU A 98 -4.34 2.83 4.26
C LEU A 98 -5.22 1.76 4.92
N VAL A 99 -6.52 1.85 4.71
CA VAL A 99 -7.49 0.84 5.15
C VAL A 99 -8.28 0.34 3.95
N ALA A 100 -8.29 -0.98 3.80
CA ALA A 100 -9.00 -1.69 2.76
C ALA A 100 -9.99 -2.70 3.35
N VAL A 101 -11.03 -3.00 2.59
CA VAL A 101 -12.01 -4.04 2.93
C VAL A 101 -12.17 -5.02 1.79
N TYR A 102 -12.25 -6.31 2.12
CA TYR A 102 -12.60 -7.40 1.21
C TYR A 102 -13.99 -7.93 1.58
N PRO A 103 -15.07 -7.48 0.89
CA PRO A 103 -16.43 -7.91 1.19
C PRO A 103 -16.75 -9.27 0.54
N LYS A 104 -17.16 -10.26 1.35
CA LYS A 104 -17.55 -11.59 0.85
C LYS A 104 -19.00 -11.70 0.35
N THR A 105 -19.87 -10.74 0.68
CA THR A 105 -21.29 -10.77 0.32
C THR A 105 -21.74 -9.48 -0.37
N GLU A 106 -22.80 -9.55 -1.18
CA GLU A 106 -23.35 -8.40 -1.88
C GLU A 106 -23.79 -7.28 -0.92
N LYS A 107 -24.39 -7.66 0.21
CA LYS A 107 -24.83 -6.72 1.25
C LYS A 107 -23.64 -5.95 1.84
N LEU A 108 -22.52 -6.64 2.06
CA LEU A 108 -21.30 -6.01 2.57
C LEU A 108 -20.59 -5.18 1.51
N PHE A 109 -20.62 -5.59 0.26
CA PHE A 109 -20.11 -4.77 -0.82
C PHE A 109 -20.89 -3.45 -0.94
N HIS A 110 -22.21 -3.52 -0.86
CA HIS A 110 -23.06 -2.32 -0.81
C HIS A 110 -22.74 -1.43 0.39
N ALA A 111 -22.62 -2.01 1.59
CA ALA A 111 -22.25 -1.26 2.78
C ALA A 111 -20.84 -0.64 2.67
N ALA A 112 -19.86 -1.37 2.12
CA ALA A 112 -18.52 -0.86 1.87
C ALA A 112 -18.54 0.36 0.96
N CYS A 113 -19.32 0.28 -0.13
CA CYS A 113 -19.46 1.37 -1.09
C CYS A 113 -20.15 2.61 -0.52
N MET A 114 -21.12 2.45 0.39
CA MET A 114 -21.96 3.56 0.86
C MET A 114 -21.59 4.12 2.23
N THR A 115 -21.15 3.28 3.17
CA THR A 115 -21.06 3.66 4.58
C THR A 115 -19.70 3.44 5.21
N PHE A 116 -18.89 2.48 4.73
CA PHE A 116 -17.61 2.17 5.39
C PHE A 116 -16.57 3.25 5.10
N ASP A 117 -15.91 3.73 6.14
CA ASP A 117 -14.78 4.66 6.05
C ASP A 117 -13.50 3.91 5.69
N VAL A 118 -13.33 3.62 4.40
CA VAL A 118 -12.21 2.86 3.81
C VAL A 118 -11.65 3.60 2.62
N ASP A 119 -10.38 3.35 2.32
CA ASP A 119 -9.68 3.93 1.17
C ASP A 119 -9.82 3.02 -0.07
N ILE A 120 -9.85 1.70 0.15
CA ILE A 120 -9.81 0.68 -0.90
C ILE A 120 -10.88 -0.40 -0.66
N ILE A 121 -11.59 -0.80 -1.72
CA ILE A 121 -12.45 -1.97 -1.74
C ILE A 121 -11.80 -3.03 -2.63
N CYS A 122 -11.39 -4.15 -2.03
CA CYS A 122 -10.80 -5.28 -2.74
C CYS A 122 -11.87 -6.12 -3.43
N ILE A 123 -11.57 -6.59 -4.64
CA ILE A 123 -12.44 -7.50 -5.40
C ILE A 123 -11.97 -8.95 -5.19
N ALA A 124 -12.88 -9.92 -5.25
CA ALA A 124 -12.48 -11.33 -5.30
C ALA A 124 -11.69 -11.64 -6.57
N VAL A 125 -10.50 -12.22 -6.41
CA VAL A 125 -9.62 -12.60 -7.53
C VAL A 125 -9.31 -14.09 -7.57
N ALA A 126 -9.51 -14.81 -6.46
CA ALA A 126 -9.19 -16.23 -6.33
C ALA A 126 -10.42 -17.16 -6.46
N GLU A 127 -11.62 -16.61 -6.44
CA GLU A 127 -12.88 -17.36 -6.47
C GLU A 127 -13.89 -16.70 -7.41
N LYS A 128 -14.89 -17.47 -7.83
CA LYS A 128 -16.01 -16.93 -8.61
C LYS A 128 -16.70 -15.86 -7.75
N GLN A 129 -16.80 -14.64 -8.26
CA GLN A 129 -17.46 -13.57 -7.53
C GLN A 129 -18.89 -14.03 -7.16
N PRO A 130 -19.27 -13.98 -5.86
CA PRO A 130 -20.54 -14.54 -5.41
C PRO A 130 -21.76 -13.68 -5.80
N PHE A 131 -21.54 -12.46 -6.30
CA PHE A 131 -22.59 -11.50 -6.65
C PHE A 131 -22.19 -10.61 -7.82
N HIS A 132 -23.18 -9.95 -8.43
CA HIS A 132 -22.94 -9.00 -9.51
C HIS A 132 -22.72 -7.57 -8.99
N PHE A 133 -21.84 -6.82 -9.64
CA PHE A 133 -21.64 -5.41 -9.33
C PHE A 133 -22.83 -4.58 -9.80
N LYS A 134 -23.46 -3.85 -8.88
CA LYS A 134 -24.53 -2.89 -9.19
C LYS A 134 -23.94 -1.50 -9.42
N ARG A 135 -24.48 -0.78 -10.42
CA ARG A 135 -24.01 0.57 -10.78
C ARG A 135 -24.16 1.59 -9.65
N ALA A 136 -25.27 1.57 -8.93
CA ALA A 136 -25.53 2.57 -7.87
C ALA A 136 -24.50 2.50 -6.73
N PRO A 137 -24.20 1.33 -6.12
CA PRO A 137 -23.10 1.20 -5.15
C PRO A 137 -21.75 1.63 -5.70
N VAL A 138 -21.38 1.16 -6.91
CA VAL A 138 -20.08 1.47 -7.49
C VAL A 138 -19.90 2.98 -7.69
N ASN A 139 -20.90 3.67 -8.21
CA ASN A 139 -20.87 5.13 -8.36
C ASN A 139 -20.80 5.85 -7.01
N GLY A 140 -21.56 5.38 -6.00
CA GLY A 140 -21.50 5.93 -4.65
C GLY A 140 -20.11 5.85 -4.03
N ALA A 141 -19.38 4.75 -4.27
CA ALA A 141 -17.99 4.62 -3.83
C ALA A 141 -17.05 5.58 -4.59
N ILE A 142 -17.24 5.72 -5.91
CA ILE A 142 -16.45 6.61 -6.76
C ILE A 142 -16.61 8.07 -6.31
N ASP A 143 -17.85 8.51 -6.06
CA ASP A 143 -18.17 9.88 -5.64
C ASP A 143 -17.58 10.21 -4.25
N ARG A 144 -17.44 9.19 -3.40
CA ARG A 144 -16.78 9.30 -2.09
C ARG A 144 -15.25 9.30 -2.18
N GLY A 145 -14.67 9.05 -3.35
CA GLY A 145 -13.22 8.97 -3.54
C GLY A 145 -12.62 7.62 -3.14
N VAL A 146 -13.43 6.57 -2.97
CA VAL A 146 -12.98 5.20 -2.68
C VAL A 146 -12.53 4.53 -3.98
N PHE A 147 -11.48 3.71 -3.91
CA PHE A 147 -10.93 3.00 -5.06
C PHE A 147 -11.18 1.50 -4.99
N PHE A 148 -11.36 0.86 -6.14
CA PHE A 148 -11.47 -0.59 -6.26
C PHE A 148 -10.12 -1.20 -6.63
N GLU A 149 -9.73 -2.24 -5.91
CA GLU A 149 -8.47 -2.93 -6.15
C GLU A 149 -8.66 -4.25 -6.87
N THR A 150 -7.88 -4.43 -7.94
CA THR A 150 -7.67 -5.72 -8.60
C THR A 150 -6.25 -6.22 -8.32
N CYS A 151 -6.16 -7.32 -7.58
CA CYS A 151 -4.88 -7.97 -7.27
C CYS A 151 -4.51 -9.00 -8.35
N TYR A 152 -3.32 -8.88 -8.94
CA TYR A 152 -2.94 -9.74 -10.07
C TYR A 152 -2.15 -11.00 -9.69
N ALA A 153 -1.60 -11.14 -8.47
CA ALA A 153 -0.82 -12.33 -8.10
C ALA A 153 -1.62 -13.63 -8.26
N ALA A 154 -2.93 -13.63 -7.99
CA ALA A 154 -3.80 -14.79 -8.17
C ALA A 154 -3.77 -15.31 -9.62
N ALA A 155 -3.68 -14.41 -10.61
CA ALA A 155 -3.61 -14.77 -12.02
C ALA A 155 -2.27 -15.40 -12.44
N ILE A 156 -1.21 -15.17 -11.66
CA ILE A 156 0.11 -15.76 -11.87
C ILE A 156 0.19 -17.15 -11.25
N ARG A 157 -0.37 -17.33 -10.04
CA ARG A 157 -0.21 -18.55 -9.23
C ARG A 157 -0.94 -19.76 -9.81
N ASP A 158 -2.17 -19.59 -10.29
CA ASP A 158 -3.00 -20.70 -10.75
C ASP A 158 -3.83 -20.34 -11.99
N THR A 159 -4.03 -21.32 -12.87
CA THR A 159 -4.77 -21.12 -14.14
C THR A 159 -6.26 -20.94 -13.92
N THR A 160 -6.83 -21.59 -12.90
CA THR A 160 -8.24 -21.46 -12.54
C THR A 160 -8.48 -20.08 -11.92
N MET A 161 -7.63 -19.67 -10.98
CA MET A 161 -7.66 -18.34 -10.39
C MET A 161 -7.52 -17.24 -11.44
N ARG A 162 -6.64 -17.42 -12.45
CA ARG A 162 -6.51 -16.50 -13.59
C ARG A 162 -7.83 -16.24 -14.30
N ARG A 163 -8.62 -17.28 -14.57
CA ARG A 163 -9.93 -17.13 -15.22
C ARG A 163 -10.87 -16.29 -14.37
N TYR A 164 -10.92 -16.53 -13.05
CA TYR A 164 -11.74 -15.75 -12.14
C TYR A 164 -11.26 -14.30 -12.00
N THR A 165 -9.95 -14.08 -11.87
CA THR A 165 -9.39 -12.72 -11.80
C THR A 165 -9.79 -11.91 -13.02
N ILE A 166 -9.62 -12.46 -14.23
CA ILE A 166 -9.99 -11.77 -15.48
C ILE A 166 -11.50 -11.52 -15.54
N ALA A 167 -12.32 -12.54 -15.28
CA ALA A 167 -13.77 -12.42 -15.37
C ALA A 167 -14.34 -11.40 -14.36
N ASN A 168 -13.86 -11.43 -13.11
CA ASN A 168 -14.32 -10.52 -12.07
C ASN A 168 -13.84 -9.08 -12.33
N ALA A 169 -12.61 -8.91 -12.85
CA ALA A 169 -12.09 -7.59 -13.23
C ALA A 169 -12.91 -6.98 -14.38
N ILE A 170 -13.18 -7.75 -15.45
CA ILE A 170 -14.02 -7.30 -16.57
C ILE A 170 -15.41 -6.92 -16.08
N SER A 171 -16.02 -7.75 -15.21
CA SER A 171 -17.35 -7.47 -14.65
C SER A 171 -17.37 -6.15 -13.86
N LEU A 172 -16.29 -5.79 -13.15
CA LEU A 172 -16.21 -4.48 -12.51
C LEU A 172 -16.03 -3.36 -13.55
N MET A 173 -15.16 -3.55 -14.55
CA MET A 173 -14.87 -2.53 -15.56
C MET A 173 -16.11 -2.12 -16.36
N GLU A 174 -17.00 -3.06 -16.66
CA GLU A 174 -18.30 -2.77 -17.29
C GLU A 174 -19.16 -1.79 -16.48
N VAL A 175 -19.03 -1.82 -15.15
CA VAL A 175 -19.83 -1.03 -14.22
C VAL A 175 -19.15 0.31 -13.89
N CYS A 176 -17.85 0.29 -13.57
CA CYS A 176 -17.08 1.48 -13.18
C CYS A 176 -16.59 2.31 -14.37
N LYS A 177 -16.52 1.72 -15.57
CA LYS A 177 -15.97 2.32 -16.79
C LYS A 177 -14.53 2.83 -16.62
N GLY A 178 -13.70 2.06 -15.92
CA GLY A 178 -12.27 2.37 -15.67
C GLY A 178 -12.01 3.43 -14.58
N LYS A 179 -13.05 3.95 -13.94
CA LYS A 179 -12.91 4.97 -12.88
C LYS A 179 -12.51 4.34 -11.54
N ASN A 180 -11.64 5.05 -10.82
CA ASN A 180 -11.18 4.71 -9.47
C ASN A 180 -10.69 3.26 -9.31
N ILE A 181 -9.93 2.77 -10.29
CA ILE A 181 -9.33 1.45 -10.24
C ILE A 181 -7.86 1.55 -9.85
N ILE A 182 -7.41 0.65 -8.99
CA ILE A 182 -6.00 0.39 -8.74
C ILE A 182 -5.64 -1.06 -9.03
N MET A 183 -4.40 -1.26 -9.48
CA MET A 183 -3.82 -2.59 -9.69
C MET A 183 -2.65 -2.79 -8.72
N SER A 184 -2.65 -3.92 -8.03
CA SER A 184 -1.68 -4.22 -6.98
C SER A 184 -1.15 -5.63 -7.11
N SER A 185 0.03 -5.91 -6.56
CA SER A 185 0.61 -7.25 -6.68
C SER A 185 -0.06 -8.31 -5.84
N GLY A 186 -0.28 -8.07 -4.54
CA GLY A 186 -0.57 -9.14 -3.57
C GLY A 186 0.60 -10.12 -3.43
N ALA A 187 1.82 -9.66 -3.69
CA ALA A 187 3.00 -10.51 -3.74
C ALA A 187 3.35 -11.06 -2.36
N GLU A 188 3.57 -12.38 -2.30
CA GLU A 188 4.15 -13.08 -1.14
C GLU A 188 5.62 -13.46 -1.39
N ARG A 189 6.04 -13.38 -2.65
CA ARG A 189 7.38 -13.75 -3.13
C ARG A 189 7.90 -12.68 -4.10
N PRO A 190 9.21 -12.40 -4.13
CA PRO A 190 9.78 -11.40 -5.04
C PRO A 190 9.45 -11.64 -6.52
N LEU A 191 9.42 -12.91 -6.94
CA LEU A 191 9.15 -13.33 -8.32
C LEU A 191 7.69 -13.10 -8.77
N GLU A 192 6.80 -12.68 -7.88
CA GLU A 192 5.41 -12.32 -8.21
C GLU A 192 5.27 -10.83 -8.57
N LEU A 193 6.29 -10.01 -8.29
CA LEU A 193 6.32 -8.62 -8.73
C LEU A 193 6.54 -8.51 -10.24
N ARG A 194 5.94 -7.51 -10.86
CA ARG A 194 6.11 -7.17 -12.28
C ARG A 194 6.46 -5.70 -12.43
N GLY A 195 7.06 -5.32 -13.55
CA GLY A 195 7.35 -3.92 -13.82
C GLY A 195 6.06 -3.11 -13.95
N PRO A 196 6.02 -1.81 -13.57
CA PRO A 196 4.81 -1.01 -13.65
C PRO A 196 4.18 -0.95 -15.05
N TYR A 197 5.00 -0.94 -16.10
CA TYR A 197 4.54 -0.97 -17.48
C TYR A 197 3.96 -2.32 -17.90
N ASP A 198 4.47 -3.44 -17.37
CA ASP A 198 3.88 -4.77 -17.60
C ASP A 198 2.50 -4.86 -16.96
N ILE A 199 2.33 -4.26 -15.78
CA ILE A 199 1.02 -4.21 -15.10
C ILE A 199 0.06 -3.31 -15.88
N ALA A 200 0.52 -2.18 -16.41
CA ALA A 200 -0.30 -1.34 -17.29
C ALA A 200 -0.77 -2.12 -18.54
N ASN A 201 0.11 -2.93 -19.15
CA ASN A 201 -0.28 -3.82 -20.25
C ASN A 201 -1.27 -4.89 -19.80
N LEU A 202 -1.11 -5.45 -18.60
CA LEU A 202 -2.08 -6.38 -18.02
C LEU A 202 -3.46 -5.73 -17.80
N GLY A 203 -3.50 -4.43 -17.48
CA GLY A 203 -4.74 -3.68 -17.35
C GLY A 203 -5.60 -3.69 -18.62
N LEU A 204 -4.98 -3.75 -19.81
CA LEU A 204 -5.70 -3.89 -21.08
C LEU A 204 -6.47 -5.22 -21.16
N VAL A 205 -5.90 -6.30 -20.62
CA VAL A 205 -6.57 -7.61 -20.52
C VAL A 205 -7.80 -7.54 -19.60
N PHE A 206 -7.76 -6.67 -18.60
CA PHE A 206 -8.90 -6.39 -17.71
C PHE A 206 -9.91 -5.42 -18.32
N SER A 207 -9.82 -5.09 -19.61
CA SER A 207 -10.70 -4.13 -20.31
C SER A 207 -10.57 -2.67 -19.85
N LEU A 208 -9.40 -2.27 -19.35
CA LEU A 208 -9.06 -0.86 -19.17
C LEU A 208 -8.55 -0.24 -20.47
N SER A 209 -8.72 1.07 -20.62
CA SER A 209 -8.01 1.83 -21.65
C SER A 209 -6.52 1.96 -21.29
N GLU A 210 -5.66 2.25 -22.26
CA GLU A 210 -4.22 2.45 -22.01
C GLU A 210 -3.96 3.55 -20.97
N GLY A 211 -4.72 4.65 -21.07
CA GLY A 211 -4.66 5.76 -20.11
C GLY A 211 -5.07 5.33 -18.70
N ASP A 212 -6.19 4.64 -18.57
CA ASP A 212 -6.71 4.18 -17.28
C ASP A 212 -5.83 3.10 -16.66
N ALA A 213 -5.29 2.18 -17.47
CA ALA A 213 -4.40 1.13 -17.00
C ALA A 213 -3.08 1.71 -16.45
N LYS A 214 -2.51 2.72 -17.12
CA LYS A 214 -1.35 3.45 -16.59
C LYS A 214 -1.72 4.27 -15.34
N ALA A 215 -2.91 4.87 -15.32
CA ALA A 215 -3.39 5.61 -14.15
C ALA A 215 -3.59 4.69 -12.93
N ALA A 216 -4.03 3.45 -13.14
CA ALA A 216 -4.30 2.46 -12.09
C ALA A 216 -3.06 2.06 -11.27
N VAL A 217 -1.85 2.22 -11.82
CA VAL A 217 -0.58 1.97 -11.12
C VAL A 217 0.16 3.24 -10.71
N SER A 218 -0.38 4.41 -11.05
CA SER A 218 0.27 5.71 -10.83
C SER A 218 -0.68 6.74 -10.20
N THR A 219 -1.43 7.49 -11.01
CA THR A 219 -2.26 8.61 -10.55
C THR A 219 -3.33 8.17 -9.55
N ASN A 220 -3.98 7.03 -9.79
CA ASN A 220 -5.03 6.51 -8.92
C ASN A 220 -4.45 6.05 -7.58
N CYS A 221 -3.29 5.38 -7.57
CA CYS A 221 -2.58 5.05 -6.34
C CYS A 221 -2.23 6.30 -5.52
N ARG A 222 -1.82 7.39 -6.18
CA ARG A 222 -1.55 8.66 -5.50
C ARG A 222 -2.82 9.26 -4.88
N ALA A 223 -3.96 9.17 -5.56
CA ALA A 223 -5.23 9.62 -5.03
C ALA A 223 -5.67 8.80 -3.80
N VAL A 224 -5.45 7.48 -3.81
CA VAL A 224 -5.67 6.61 -2.65
C VAL A 224 -4.83 7.01 -1.45
N LEU A 225 -3.54 7.32 -1.66
CA LEU A 225 -2.67 7.81 -0.59
C LEU A 225 -3.19 9.10 0.02
N LEU A 226 -3.63 10.05 -0.82
CA LEU A 226 -4.20 11.30 -0.35
C LEU A 226 -5.50 11.07 0.43
N HIS A 227 -6.36 10.15 -0.04
CA HIS A 227 -7.58 9.78 0.67
C HIS A 227 -7.26 9.22 2.07
N GLY A 228 -6.28 8.32 2.18
CA GLY A 228 -5.80 7.80 3.47
C GLY A 228 -5.25 8.89 4.40
N GLU A 229 -4.50 9.85 3.87
CA GLU A 229 -4.02 11.02 4.65
C GLU A 229 -5.18 11.89 5.15
N THR A 230 -6.24 12.07 4.34
CA THR A 230 -7.44 12.82 4.75
C THR A 230 -8.29 12.09 5.78
N ARG A 231 -8.26 10.75 5.80
CA ARG A 231 -8.89 9.90 6.82
C ARG A 231 -8.14 9.93 8.15
N ALA A 232 -6.80 9.93 8.08
CA ALA A 232 -5.94 10.03 9.27
C ALA A 232 -6.05 11.42 9.93
N THR A 233 -6.32 12.45 9.13
CA THR A 233 -6.55 13.82 9.57
C THR A 233 -8.04 14.12 9.74
N ALA A 234 -8.40 15.26 10.33
CA ALA A 234 -9.80 15.64 10.52
C ALA A 234 -10.42 16.16 9.20
N SER A 235 -10.53 15.28 8.19
CA SER A 235 -11.21 15.54 6.91
C SER A 235 -10.68 16.77 6.15
N GLY A 236 -9.35 16.89 6.04
CA GLY A 236 -8.69 17.92 5.21
C GLY A 236 -7.78 18.90 5.96
N VAL A 237 -7.73 18.85 7.30
CA VAL A 237 -6.81 19.68 8.11
C VAL A 237 -5.53 18.91 8.41
N VAL A 238 -4.44 19.25 7.71
CA VAL A 238 -3.12 18.64 7.95
C VAL A 238 -2.35 19.43 9.01
N TYR A 239 -2.21 18.86 10.21
CA TYR A 239 -1.38 19.43 11.28
C TYR A 239 0.03 18.82 11.26
N THR A 240 1.03 19.59 10.84
CA THR A 240 2.44 19.19 10.89
C THR A 240 3.21 19.99 11.93
N MET A 241 3.82 19.29 12.90
CA MET A 241 4.79 19.90 13.81
C MET A 241 6.19 19.85 13.18
N LYS A 242 6.66 20.98 12.64
CA LYS A 242 8.03 21.09 12.16
C LYS A 242 8.97 21.15 13.36
N LYS A 243 9.57 20.01 13.74
CA LYS A 243 10.65 20.01 14.74
C LYS A 243 11.86 20.72 14.12
N PRO A 244 12.39 21.80 14.73
CA PRO A 244 13.64 22.39 14.27
C PRO A 244 14.74 21.34 14.36
N LYS A 245 15.56 21.21 13.31
CA LYS A 245 16.78 20.38 13.36
C LYS A 245 17.64 20.96 14.47
N THR A 246 17.80 20.22 15.57
CA THR A 246 18.83 20.53 16.56
C THR A 246 20.16 20.49 15.82
N PRO A 247 20.97 21.57 15.82
CA PRO A 247 22.32 21.49 15.27
C PRO A 247 23.03 20.36 16.01
N GLN A 248 23.50 19.35 15.27
CA GLN A 248 24.44 18.39 15.79
C GLN A 248 25.59 19.20 16.40
N LYS A 249 25.81 19.05 17.71
CA LYS A 249 27.00 19.57 18.35
C LYS A 249 28.19 19.04 17.55
N GLN A 250 28.93 19.95 16.93
CA GLN A 250 30.28 19.66 16.45
C GLN A 250 31.02 18.98 17.60
N GLU A 251 31.61 17.83 17.32
CA GLU A 251 32.62 17.25 18.19
C GLU A 251 33.65 18.36 18.45
N GLU A 252 33.72 18.80 19.70
CA GLU A 252 34.84 19.63 20.15
C GLU A 252 36.09 18.78 19.94
N GLU A 253 36.90 19.16 18.95
CA GLU A 253 38.31 18.82 18.92
C GLU A 253 38.90 19.25 20.26
N SER A 254 39.13 18.26 21.13
CA SER A 254 39.91 18.42 22.34
C SER A 254 41.25 19.08 22.01
N PRO A 255 41.63 20.20 22.64
CA PRO A 255 42.90 20.84 22.36
C PRO A 255 44.04 19.95 22.87
N VAL A 256 44.97 19.66 21.97
CA VAL A 256 46.23 18.94 22.25
C VAL A 256 46.92 19.56 23.46
N SER A 257 47.07 18.75 24.50
CA SER A 257 47.81 19.04 25.71
C SER A 257 49.28 19.33 25.36
N LYS A 258 49.72 20.57 25.58
CA LYS A 258 51.14 20.92 25.55
C LYS A 258 51.84 20.18 26.70
N LYS A 259 52.51 19.07 26.38
CA LYS A 259 53.53 18.48 27.26
C LYS A 259 54.66 19.50 27.44
N LYS A 260 54.85 19.95 28.67
CA LYS A 260 56.12 20.54 29.12
C LYS A 260 57.21 19.47 29.00
N SER A 261 58.28 19.77 28.29
CA SER A 261 59.55 19.06 28.40
C SER A 261 60.55 20.00 29.07
N ASP A 262 60.83 19.75 30.34
CA ASP A 262 62.01 20.27 31.01
C ASP A 262 63.26 19.49 30.53
N THR A 263 64.32 20.27 30.30
CA THR A 263 65.77 20.02 30.41
C THR A 263 66.45 18.90 29.59
N PHE A 264 67.48 19.27 28.79
CA PHE A 264 68.92 18.97 29.02
C PHE A 264 69.84 19.45 27.85
N GLY A 265 70.84 20.30 28.16
CA GLY A 265 72.27 20.11 27.76
C GLY A 265 72.89 20.78 26.50
N ASN A 266 73.97 21.56 26.74
CA ASN A 266 75.12 21.95 25.88
C ASN A 266 74.87 23.13 24.89
N ILE A 267 75.64 24.22 24.85
CA ILE A 267 77.10 24.48 25.02
C ILE A 267 77.33 25.75 25.85
#